data_AF-A0A1J3IG56-F1
#
_entry.id   AF-A0A1J3IG56-F1
#
_cell.length_a   1.000
_cell.length_b   1.000
_cell.length_c   1.000
_cell.angle_alpha   90.00
_cell.angle_beta   90.00
_cell.angle_gamma   90.00
#
_symmetry.space_group_name_H-M   'P 1'
#
loop_
_entity.id
_entity.type
_entity.pdbx_description
1 polymer ?
#
loop_
_entity_poly.entity_id
_entity_poly.type
_entity_poly.pdbx_seq_one_letter_code
_entity_poly.pdbx_strand_id
1 'polypeptide(L)'
;KVIGTFSATDIKGCRLPELQTWLPLTALEFTEKASGKGREMVSCTVEATIEDAIEKVVTRGVHRVWVVDQQGLLIGVVSLT
;
A
#
# COMPACT_ATOMS: atom_id res chain seq x y z
N LYS A 1 10.99 -7.27 2.74
CA LYS A 1 10.04 -7.19 1.61
C LYS A 1 8.88 -6.31 2.02
N VAL A 2 8.29 -5.54 1.11
CA VAL A 2 7.03 -4.84 1.40
C VAL A 2 5.95 -5.88 1.68
N ILE A 3 5.05 -5.62 2.63
CA ILE A 3 4.05 -6.60 3.10
C ILE A 3 2.63 -6.05 3.12
N GLY A 4 2.45 -4.74 2.89
CA GLY A 4 1.15 -4.11 2.88
C GLY A 4 1.22 -2.60 2.67
N THR A 5 0.06 -1.96 2.63
CA THR A 5 -0.08 -0.50 2.52
C THR A 5 -1.15 -0.03 3.48
N PHE A 6 -0.88 1.07 4.19
CA PHE A 6 -1.86 1.84 4.92
C PHE A 6 -2.00 3.22 4.26
N SER A 7 -3.23 3.70 4.14
CA SER A 7 -3.57 4.91 3.41
C SER A 7 -4.81 5.58 4.01
N ALA A 8 -5.03 6.84 3.64
CA ALA A 8 -6.22 7.59 4.05
C ALA A 8 -7.53 6.90 3.66
N THR A 9 -7.56 6.13 2.57
CA THR A 9 -8.75 5.39 2.16
C THR A 9 -9.12 4.25 3.11
N ASP A 10 -8.17 3.71 3.87
CA ASP A 10 -8.44 2.61 4.81
C ASP A 10 -9.17 3.08 6.07
N ILE A 11 -9.04 4.37 6.41
CA ILE A 11 -9.79 5.01 7.51
C ILE A 11 -10.95 5.87 6.99
N LYS A 12 -11.13 5.99 5.68
CA LYS A 12 -12.20 6.81 5.10
C LYS A 12 -13.55 6.18 5.43
N GLY A 13 -14.38 6.93 6.18
CA GLY A 13 -15.69 6.45 6.62
C GLY A 13 -15.65 5.51 7.84
N CYS A 14 -14.45 5.27 8.42
CA CYS A 14 -14.30 4.49 9.65
C CYS A 14 -14.90 5.26 10.83
N ARG A 15 -15.74 4.60 11.63
CA ARG A 15 -16.35 5.20 12.83
C ARG A 15 -15.38 5.12 14.01
N LEU A 16 -15.50 6.06 14.95
CA LEU A 16 -14.62 6.11 16.12
C LEU A 16 -14.55 4.79 16.92
N PRO A 17 -15.66 4.07 17.19
CA PRO A 17 -15.59 2.78 17.88
C PRO A 17 -14.81 1.71 17.10
N GLU A 18 -14.94 1.70 15.77
CA GLU A 18 -14.20 0.76 14.91
C GLU A 18 -12.70 1.08 14.94
N LEU A 19 -12.35 2.37 14.81
CA LEU A 19 -10.98 2.85 14.87
C LEU A 19 -10.32 2.52 16.22
N GLN A 20 -11.04 2.66 17.33
CA GLN A 20 -10.53 2.27 18.66
C GLN A 20 -10.11 0.80 18.73
N THR A 21 -10.76 -0.09 17.99
CA THR A 21 -10.34 -1.51 17.90
C THR A 21 -9.08 -1.73 17.06
N TRP A 22 -8.64 -0.72 16.30
CA TRP A 22 -7.45 -0.76 15.46
C TRP A 22 -6.24 -0.11 16.12
N LEU A 23 -6.44 0.86 17.02
CA LEU A 23 -5.36 1.56 17.74
C LEU A 23 -4.33 0.65 18.44
N PRO A 24 -4.70 -0.47 19.09
CA PRO A 24 -3.72 -1.34 19.73
C PRO A 24 -3.02 -2.31 18.76
N LEU A 25 -3.43 -2.37 17.49
CA LEU A 25 -2.84 -3.28 16.52
C LEU A 25 -1.48 -2.76 16.07
N THR A 26 -0.54 -3.68 15.88
CA THR A 26 0.67 -3.42 15.10
C THR A 26 0.31 -3.13 13.65
N ALA A 27 1.23 -2.49 12.91
CA ALA A 27 1.04 -2.24 11.49
C ALA A 27 0.80 -3.53 10.68
N LEU A 28 1.45 -4.64 11.06
CA LEU A 28 1.27 -5.94 10.42
C LEU A 28 -0.16 -6.46 10.65
N GLU A 29 -0.60 -6.50 11.91
CA GLU A 29 -1.95 -6.95 12.27
C GLU A 29 -3.02 -6.08 11.60
N PHE A 30 -2.80 -4.77 11.51
CA PHE A 30 -3.68 -3.88 10.76
C PHE A 30 -3.72 -4.27 9.28
N THR A 31 -2.57 -4.48 8.63
CA THR A 31 -2.55 -4.84 7.20
C THR A 31 -3.27 -6.16 6.93
N GLU A 32 -3.19 -7.13 7.84
CA GLU A 32 -3.90 -8.41 7.73
C GLU A 32 -5.41 -8.28 7.99
N LYS A 33 -5.82 -7.36 8.87
CA LYS A 33 -7.22 -7.16 9.27
C LYS A 33 -8.00 -6.23 8.34
N ALA A 34 -7.38 -5.12 7.93
CA ALA A 34 -8.03 -4.04 7.17
C ALA A 34 -7.91 -4.22 5.65
N SER A 35 -6.78 -4.76 5.18
CA SER A 35 -6.69 -5.22 3.79
C SER A 35 -7.36 -6.58 3.75
N GLY A 36 -8.67 -6.63 3.46
CA GLY A 36 -9.36 -7.91 3.26
C GLY A 36 -8.50 -8.84 2.38
N LYS A 37 -8.44 -10.13 2.76
CA LYS A 37 -7.59 -11.13 2.10
C LYS A 37 -7.57 -10.93 0.57
N GLY A 38 -6.46 -10.42 0.01
CA GLY A 38 -6.29 -10.29 -1.44
C GLY A 38 -5.97 -8.90 -2.00
N ARG A 39 -5.67 -7.88 -1.18
CA ARG A 39 -5.13 -6.62 -1.73
C ARG A 39 -3.70 -6.83 -2.22
N GLU A 40 -3.56 -7.02 -3.54
CA GLU A 40 -2.25 -7.21 -4.18
C GLU A 40 -1.38 -5.96 -3.97
N MET A 41 -0.15 -6.17 -3.50
CA MET A 41 0.81 -5.08 -3.35
C MET A 41 1.25 -4.60 -4.72
N VAL A 42 1.03 -3.30 -5.00
CA VAL A 42 1.49 -2.69 -6.25
C VAL A 42 2.91 -2.16 -6.06
N SER A 43 3.85 -2.74 -6.80
CA SER A 43 5.27 -2.36 -6.78
C SER A 43 5.88 -2.30 -8.18
N CYS A 44 7.00 -1.60 -8.32
CA CYS A 44 7.87 -1.58 -9.50
C CYS A 44 9.34 -1.71 -9.08
N THR A 45 10.20 -2.08 -10.01
CA THR A 45 11.65 -2.13 -9.75
C THR A 45 12.29 -0.75 -9.93
N VAL A 46 13.51 -0.58 -9.46
CA VAL A 46 14.27 0.68 -9.61
C VAL A 46 14.58 1.03 -11.07
N GLU A 47 14.56 0.06 -11.97
CA GLU A 47 14.78 0.24 -13.41
C GLU A 47 13.48 0.50 -14.21
N ALA A 48 12.31 0.39 -13.57
CA ALA A 48 11.03 0.62 -14.23
C ALA A 48 10.89 2.09 -14.66
N THR A 49 10.24 2.30 -15.79
CA THR A 49 9.99 3.65 -16.30
C THR A 49 8.86 4.34 -15.52
N ILE A 50 8.77 5.66 -15.64
CA ILE A 50 7.63 6.40 -15.08
C ILE A 50 6.31 6.04 -15.80
N GLU A 51 6.36 5.67 -17.08
CA GLU A 51 5.19 5.14 -17.80
C GLU A 51 4.65 3.88 -17.12
N ASP A 52 5.52 2.90 -16.83
CA ASP A 52 5.14 1.66 -16.10
C ASP A 52 4.53 1.97 -14.73
N ALA A 53 5.10 2.93 -14.01
CA ALA A 53 4.60 3.33 -12.69
C ALA A 53 3.21 3.98 -12.78
N ILE A 54 2.99 4.87 -13.76
CA ILE A 54 1.70 5.53 -14.00
C ILE A 54 0.66 4.49 -14.42
N GLU A 55 0.99 3.58 -15.34
CA GLU A 55 0.08 2.53 -15.78
C GLU A 55 -0.37 1.68 -14.58
N LYS A 56 0.55 1.25 -13.72
CA LYS A 56 0.22 0.49 -12.50
C LYS A 56 -0.68 1.27 -11.55
N VAL A 57 -0.38 2.54 -11.31
CA VAL A 57 -1.20 3.41 -10.46
C VAL A 57 -2.64 3.51 -10.98
N VAL A 58 -2.79 3.78 -12.28
CA VAL A 58 -4.10 3.99 -12.92
C VAL A 58 -4.90 2.69 -12.99
N THR A 59 -4.29 1.62 -13.49
CA THR A 59 -4.96 0.32 -13.69
C THR A 59 -5.35 -0.34 -12.38
N ARG A 60 -4.55 -0.16 -11.31
CA ARG A 60 -4.83 -0.74 -9.99
C ARG A 60 -5.61 0.21 -9.07
N GLY A 61 -5.84 1.45 -9.48
CA GLY A 61 -6.58 2.45 -8.69
C GLY A 61 -5.91 2.75 -7.35
N VAL A 62 -4.58 2.73 -7.29
CA VAL A 62 -3.80 2.99 -6.06
C VAL A 62 -3.14 4.35 -6.13
N HIS A 63 -3.01 5.05 -5.00
CA HIS A 63 -2.37 6.37 -4.98
C HIS A 63 -0.84 6.34 -5.10
N ARG A 64 -0.23 5.16 -4.89
CA ARG A 64 1.22 5.01 -4.80
C ARG A 64 1.66 3.63 -5.25
N VAL A 65 2.91 3.56 -5.68
CA VAL A 65 3.62 2.31 -6.02
C VAL A 65 4.90 2.26 -5.21
N TRP A 66 5.20 1.10 -4.64
CA TRP A 66 6.44 0.85 -3.92
C TRP A 66 7.57 0.53 -4.91
N VAL A 67 8.70 1.21 -4.77
CA VAL A 67 9.90 0.92 -5.55
C VAL A 67 10.72 -0.10 -4.78
N VAL A 68 11.01 -1.25 -5.39
CA VAL A 68 11.74 -2.36 -4.76
C VAL A 68 12.99 -2.76 -5.56
N ASP A 69 13.94 -3.39 -4.89
CA ASP A 69 15.08 -4.03 -5.56
C ASP A 69 14.70 -5.41 -6.14
N GLN A 70 15.67 -6.09 -6.75
CA GLN A 70 15.50 -7.42 -7.34
C GLN A 70 15.16 -8.51 -6.30
N GLN A 71 15.45 -8.28 -5.02
CA GLN A 71 15.10 -9.18 -3.91
C GLN A 71 13.71 -8.84 -3.30
N GLY A 72 13.05 -7.79 -3.81
CA GLY A 72 11.76 -7.30 -3.33
C GLY A 72 11.85 -6.48 -2.03
N LEU A 73 13.03 -5.98 -1.68
CA LEU A 73 13.21 -5.08 -0.54
C LEU A 73 12.87 -3.65 -0.94
N LEU A 74 12.33 -2.89 0.01
CA LEU A 74 11.87 -1.52 -0.22
C LEU A 74 13.06 -0.59 -0.47
N ILE A 75 13.01 0.15 -1.56
CA ILE A 75 13.98 1.20 -1.91
C ILE A 75 13.34 2.59 -1.84
N GLY A 76 12.06 2.73 -2.22
CA GLY A 76 11.37 4.02 -2.21
C GLY A 76 9.88 3.95 -2.52
N VAL A 77 9.28 5.11 -2.77
CA VAL A 77 7.86 5.25 -3.10
C VAL A 77 7.65 6.33 -4.17
N VAL A 78 6.77 6.06 -5.12
CA VAL A 78 6.24 7.03 -6.08
C VAL A 78 4.76 7.24 -5.75
N SER A 79 4.32 8.48 -5.58
CA SER A 79 2.95 8.81 -5.17
C SER A 79 2.37 9.92 -6.06
N LEU A 80 1.07 9.83 -6.33
CA LEU A 80 0.27 10.97 -6.78
C LEU A 80 -0.03 11.84 -5.57
N THR A 81 0.50 13.06 -5.53
CA THR A 81 0.27 14.04 -4.45
C THR A 81 -0.95 14.90 -4.74
#